data_AF-A0AAP5QMJ3-F1
#
_entry.id   AF-A0AAP5QMJ3-F1
#
_cell.length_a   1.000
_cell.length_b   1.000
_cell.length_c   1.000
_cell.angle_alpha   90.00
_cell.angle_beta   90.00
_cell.angle_gamma   90.00
#
_symmetry.space_group_name_H-M   'P 1'
#
loop_
_entity.id
_entity.type
_entity.pdbx_description
1 polymer ?
#
loop_
_entity_poly.entity_id
_entity_poly.type
_entity_poly.pdbx_seq_one_letter_code
_entity_poly.pdbx_strand_id
1 'polypeptide(L)'
;MPPKGFKHSKETKEKISKALKGREIPEETKQNMSLWKIGHPFYGKRGYKMSDEAKSNIRKGIIEKRQTAEYIEKIAEKKKGELNPNSKLSPEQVKSIRSEYEMLINNMKKTEAQNYLAVKYGVKRPTISDIVLYKTWKHL
;
A
#
# COMPACT_ATOMS: atom_id res chain seq x y z
N MET A 1 -7.41 1.82 -1.04
CA MET A 1 -7.84 1.96 0.37
C MET A 1 -7.76 3.42 0.77
N PRO A 2 -8.82 4.02 1.31
CA PRO A 2 -8.73 5.36 1.87
C PRO A 2 -7.73 5.36 3.05
N PRO A 3 -6.95 6.43 3.23
CA PRO A 3 -5.96 6.52 4.31
C PRO A 3 -6.63 6.38 5.69
N LYS A 4 -5.89 5.85 6.67
CA LYS A 4 -6.38 5.70 8.05
C LYS A 4 -6.82 7.08 8.58
N GLY A 5 -8.09 7.21 8.97
CA GLY A 5 -8.69 8.48 9.40
C GLY A 5 -9.46 9.25 8.32
N PHE A 6 -9.52 8.75 7.09
CA PHE A 6 -10.36 9.33 6.04
C PHE A 6 -11.85 9.31 6.43
N LYS A 7 -12.46 10.49 6.50
CA LYS A 7 -13.88 10.65 6.83
C LYS A 7 -14.66 10.76 5.52
N HIS A 8 -15.55 9.81 5.25
CA HIS A 8 -16.51 9.92 4.16
C HIS A 8 -17.40 11.15 4.35
N SER A 9 -17.76 11.82 3.25
CA SER A 9 -18.75 12.90 3.25
C SER A 9 -20.10 12.38 3.77
N LYS A 10 -20.95 13.29 4.27
CA LYS A 10 -22.29 12.94 4.74
C LYS A 10 -23.10 12.24 3.64
N GLU A 11 -23.05 12.78 2.42
CA GLU A 11 -23.73 12.19 1.26
C GLU A 11 -23.26 10.76 0.95
N THR A 12 -21.95 10.50 0.97
CA THR A 12 -21.44 9.13 0.74
C THR A 12 -21.88 8.17 1.84
N LYS A 13 -21.88 8.62 3.10
CA LYS A 13 -22.39 7.81 4.24
C LYS A 13 -23.87 7.50 4.07
N GLU A 14 -24.68 8.47 3.65
CA GLU A 14 -26.10 8.28 3.37
C GLU A 14 -26.34 7.29 2.24
N LYS A 15 -25.59 7.37 1.14
CA LYS A 15 -25.69 6.41 0.02
C LYS A 15 -25.35 4.99 0.48
N ILE A 16 -24.27 4.80 1.21
CA ILE A 16 -23.88 3.49 1.78
C ILE A 16 -24.96 2.98 2.73
N SER A 17 -25.47 3.84 3.62
CA SER A 17 -26.53 3.49 4.57
C SER A 17 -27.80 3.04 3.84
N LYS A 18 -28.28 3.81 2.86
CA LYS A 18 -29.45 3.45 2.04
C LYS A 18 -29.26 2.12 1.31
N ALA A 19 -28.09 1.87 0.74
CA ALA A 19 -27.80 0.63 0.03
C ALA A 19 -27.72 -0.60 0.95
N LEU A 20 -27.31 -0.43 2.21
CA LEU A 20 -27.22 -1.51 3.19
C LEU A 20 -28.51 -1.70 4.00
N LYS A 21 -29.39 -0.70 4.04
CA LYS A 21 -30.64 -0.76 4.79
C LYS A 21 -31.55 -1.84 4.17
N GLY A 22 -31.98 -2.79 5.00
CA GLY A 22 -32.83 -3.91 4.55
C GLY A 22 -32.08 -5.05 3.86
N ARG A 23 -30.74 -4.99 3.77
CA ARG A 23 -29.97 -6.14 3.27
C ARG A 23 -30.06 -7.29 4.28
N GLU A 24 -30.74 -8.35 3.89
CA GLU A 24 -30.76 -9.59 4.66
C GLU A 24 -29.45 -10.36 4.44
N ILE A 25 -28.84 -10.78 5.54
CA ILE A 25 -27.70 -11.70 5.49
C ILE A 25 -28.31 -13.12 5.43
N PRO A 26 -27.91 -13.97 4.47
CA PRO A 26 -28.38 -15.35 4.42
C PRO A 26 -28.15 -16.06 5.76
N GLU A 27 -29.11 -16.88 6.20
CA GLU A 27 -29.02 -17.56 7.51
C GLU A 27 -27.78 -18.44 7.62
N GLU A 28 -27.39 -19.11 6.54
CA GLU A 28 -26.15 -19.88 6.48
C GLU A 28 -24.92 -19.01 6.80
N THR A 29 -24.87 -17.78 6.26
CA THR A 29 -23.76 -16.85 6.53
C THR A 29 -23.78 -16.37 7.99
N LYS A 30 -24.97 -16.14 8.58
CA LYS A 30 -25.10 -15.79 10.00
C LYS A 30 -24.63 -16.93 10.90
N GLN A 31 -25.05 -18.17 10.59
CA GLN A 31 -24.63 -19.37 11.31
C GLN A 31 -23.13 -19.57 11.23
N ASN A 32 -22.53 -19.48 10.03
CA ASN A 32 -21.08 -19.59 9.84
C ASN A 32 -20.30 -18.52 10.63
N MET A 33 -20.76 -17.26 10.62
CA MET A 33 -20.16 -16.21 11.43
C MET A 33 -20.29 -16.47 12.94
N SER A 34 -21.37 -17.12 13.39
CA SER A 34 -21.57 -17.48 14.79
C SER A 34 -20.69 -18.66 15.19
N LEU A 35 -20.66 -19.73 14.39
CA LEU A 35 -19.83 -20.92 14.60
C LEU A 35 -18.35 -20.56 14.66
N TRP A 36 -17.85 -19.68 13.80
CA TRP A 36 -16.46 -19.22 13.84
C TRP A 36 -16.09 -18.51 15.17
N LYS A 37 -17.07 -17.87 15.81
CA LYS A 37 -16.88 -17.19 17.10
C LYS A 37 -16.92 -18.17 18.28
N ILE A 38 -17.73 -19.22 18.15
CA ILE A 38 -17.82 -20.29 19.15
C ILE A 38 -16.49 -21.04 19.16
N GLY A 39 -15.81 -21.03 20.31
CA GLY A 39 -14.51 -21.68 20.48
C GLY A 39 -13.29 -20.81 20.12
N HIS A 40 -13.48 -19.62 19.54
CA HIS A 40 -12.35 -18.71 19.33
C HIS A 40 -11.86 -18.16 20.67
N PRO A 41 -10.62 -18.44 21.10
CA PRO A 41 -10.16 -18.24 22.48
C PRO A 41 -10.22 -16.78 22.97
N PHE A 42 -10.27 -15.83 22.03
CA PHE A 42 -10.27 -14.39 22.28
C PHE A 42 -11.57 -13.68 21.88
N TYR A 43 -12.53 -14.36 21.25
CA TYR A 43 -13.76 -13.70 20.83
C TYR A 43 -14.70 -13.51 22.04
N GLY A 44 -15.25 -12.31 22.22
CA GLY A 44 -16.17 -12.00 23.32
C GLY A 44 -15.55 -11.80 24.71
N LYS A 45 -14.25 -12.09 24.91
CA LYS A 45 -13.55 -11.86 26.18
C LYS A 45 -13.15 -10.39 26.33
N ARG A 46 -14.07 -9.59 26.85
CA ARG A 46 -13.83 -8.18 27.17
C ARG A 46 -12.70 -8.08 28.20
N GLY A 47 -11.65 -7.33 27.89
CA GLY A 47 -10.50 -7.15 28.79
C GLY A 47 -9.43 -8.24 28.70
N TYR A 48 -9.55 -9.20 27.77
CA TYR A 48 -8.45 -10.13 27.52
C TYR A 48 -7.16 -9.36 27.15
N LYS A 49 -6.09 -9.61 27.89
CA LYS A 49 -4.76 -9.15 27.59
C LYS A 49 -3.88 -10.37 27.35
N MET A 50 -3.15 -10.34 26.24
CA MET A 50 -2.12 -11.34 25.97
C MET A 50 -1.08 -11.31 27.09
N SER A 51 -0.63 -12.48 27.55
CA SER A 51 0.44 -12.57 28.54
C SER A 51 1.71 -11.91 27.99
N ASP A 52 2.53 -11.35 28.88
CA ASP A 52 3.75 -10.69 28.45
C ASP A 52 4.75 -11.68 27.84
N GLU A 53 4.73 -12.94 28.28
CA GLU A 53 5.46 -14.04 27.66
C GLU A 53 5.03 -14.28 26.21
N ALA A 54 3.73 -14.35 25.93
CA ALA A 54 3.24 -14.54 24.56
C ALA A 54 3.62 -13.35 23.65
N LYS A 55 3.57 -12.12 24.17
CA LYS A 55 4.05 -10.94 23.44
C LYS A 55 5.56 -11.05 23.16
N SER A 56 6.33 -11.49 24.15
CA SER A 56 7.78 -11.68 24.03
C SER A 56 8.10 -12.72 22.95
N ASN A 57 7.40 -13.86 22.94
CA ASN A 57 7.58 -14.91 21.94
C ASN A 57 7.23 -14.45 20.52
N ILE A 58 6.14 -13.69 20.35
CA ILE A 58 5.79 -13.08 19.06
C ILE A 58 6.89 -12.13 18.61
N ARG A 59 7.38 -11.27 19.51
CA ARG A 59 8.46 -10.33 19.20
C ARG A 59 9.74 -11.06 18.81
N LYS A 60 10.14 -12.08 19.56
CA LYS A 60 11.30 -12.92 19.29
C LYS A 60 11.20 -13.55 17.91
N GLY A 61 10.07 -14.18 17.58
CA GLY A 61 9.84 -14.78 16.26
C GLY A 61 9.86 -13.75 15.11
N ILE A 62 9.40 -12.51 15.35
CA ILE A 62 9.52 -11.42 14.36
C ILE A 62 10.98 -11.05 14.15
N ILE A 63 11.76 -10.89 15.21
CA ILE A 63 13.19 -10.54 15.13
C ILE A 63 13.94 -11.65 14.38
N GLU A 64 13.80 -12.90 14.82
CA GLU A 64 14.51 -14.05 14.25
C GLU A 64 14.19 -14.30 12.77
N LYS A 65 12.94 -14.05 12.34
CA LYS A 65 12.51 -14.40 10.96
C LYS A 65 12.44 -13.22 9.99
N ARG A 66 12.23 -11.99 10.48
CA ARG A 66 12.01 -10.81 9.63
C ARG A 66 13.12 -9.77 9.70
N GLN A 67 14.01 -9.84 10.70
CA GLN A 67 15.14 -8.93 10.81
C GLN A 67 16.46 -9.56 10.35
N THR A 68 16.42 -10.73 9.69
CA THR A 68 17.62 -11.29 9.05
C THR A 68 17.98 -10.48 7.81
N ALA A 69 19.28 -10.37 7.53
CA ALA A 69 19.78 -9.66 6.34
C ALA A 69 19.17 -10.24 5.06
N GLU A 70 19.12 -11.57 4.94
CA GLU A 70 18.53 -12.27 3.80
C GLU A 70 17.05 -11.93 3.57
N TYR A 71 16.24 -11.84 4.63
CA TYR A 71 14.84 -11.47 4.50
C TYR A 71 14.68 -10.02 4.06
N ILE A 72 15.49 -9.11 4.63
CA ILE A 72 15.49 -7.69 4.26
C ILE A 72 15.87 -7.51 2.79
N GLU A 73 16.92 -8.20 2.34
CA GLU A 73 17.38 -8.19 0.95
C GLU A 73 16.31 -8.74 0.00
N LYS A 74 15.74 -9.90 0.30
CA LYS A 74 14.63 -10.48 -0.48
C LYS A 74 13.42 -9.55 -0.61
N ILE A 75 13.08 -8.83 0.46
CA ILE A 75 12.01 -7.81 0.40
C ILE A 75 12.43 -6.59 -0.43
N ALA A 76 13.69 -6.18 -0.34
CA ALA A 76 14.23 -5.07 -1.13
C ALA A 76 14.24 -5.40 -2.63
N GLU A 77 14.68 -6.59 -3.02
CA GLU A 77 14.65 -7.09 -4.40
C GLU A 77 13.24 -7.13 -4.97
N LYS A 78 12.29 -7.70 -4.24
CA LYS A 78 10.87 -7.73 -4.66
C LYS A 78 10.23 -6.34 -4.79
N LYS A 79 10.81 -5.32 -4.16
CA LYS A 79 10.34 -3.93 -4.26
C LYS A 79 11.13 -3.11 -5.27
N LYS A 80 12.11 -3.70 -5.95
CA LYS A 80 13.02 -3.00 -6.85
C LYS A 80 12.41 -2.88 -8.24
N GLY A 81 12.17 -1.63 -8.66
CA GLY A 81 11.75 -1.30 -10.02
C GLY A 81 10.46 -2.00 -10.46
N GLU A 82 10.55 -2.72 -11.57
CA GLU A 82 9.43 -3.42 -12.21
C GLU A 82 8.92 -4.62 -11.40
N LEU A 83 9.76 -5.22 -10.55
CA LEU A 83 9.37 -6.33 -9.70
C LEU A 83 8.37 -5.91 -8.61
N ASN A 84 8.28 -4.61 -8.32
CA ASN A 84 7.28 -4.09 -7.40
C ASN A 84 5.89 -4.28 -8.02
N PRO A 85 4.97 -5.05 -7.38
CA PRO A 85 3.64 -5.30 -7.94
C PRO A 85 2.78 -4.04 -8.08
N ASN A 86 3.18 -2.93 -7.45
CA ASN A 86 2.53 -1.63 -7.60
C ASN A 86 3.25 -0.70 -8.61
N SER A 87 4.28 -1.19 -9.32
CA SER A 87 4.95 -0.41 -10.35
C SER A 87 4.01 -0.20 -11.55
N LYS A 88 3.92 1.05 -12.01
CA LYS A 88 3.15 1.42 -13.20
C LYS A 88 4.02 1.64 -14.44
N LEU A 89 5.33 1.67 -14.26
CA LEU A 89 6.28 2.05 -15.30
C LEU A 89 7.14 0.86 -15.70
N SER A 90 7.42 0.75 -16.99
CA SER A 90 8.43 -0.17 -17.52
C SER A 90 9.84 0.44 -17.42
N PRO A 91 10.90 -0.38 -17.48
CA PRO A 91 12.28 0.13 -17.53
C PRO A 91 12.53 1.11 -18.67
N GLU A 92 11.94 0.87 -19.84
CA GLU A 92 12.07 1.72 -21.02
C GLU A 92 11.40 3.08 -20.82
N GLN A 93 10.23 3.10 -20.18
CA GLN A 93 9.56 4.35 -19.81
C GLN A 93 10.40 5.14 -18.81
N VAL A 94 11.04 4.48 -17.84
CA VAL A 94 11.93 5.16 -16.87
C VAL A 94 13.13 5.79 -17.56
N LYS A 95 13.77 5.10 -18.52
CA LYS A 95 14.86 5.66 -19.33
C LYS A 95 14.37 6.86 -20.15
N SER A 96 13.22 6.72 -20.82
CA SER A 96 12.60 7.79 -21.62
C SER A 96 12.27 9.02 -20.77
N ILE A 97 11.74 8.83 -19.55
CA ILE A 97 11.49 9.91 -18.59
C ILE A 97 12.77 10.70 -18.29
N ARG A 98 13.91 10.02 -18.07
CA ARG A 98 15.19 10.69 -17.75
C ARG A 98 15.70 11.50 -18.93
N SER A 99 15.75 10.91 -20.13
CA SER A 99 16.21 11.59 -21.34
C SER A 99 15.30 12.78 -21.72
N GLU A 100 13.98 12.60 -21.67
CA GLU A 100 13.04 13.69 -21.94
C GLU A 100 13.15 14.82 -20.91
N TYR A 101 13.35 14.47 -19.63
CA TYR A 101 13.51 15.47 -18.57
C TYR A 101 14.74 16.36 -18.81
N GLU A 102 15.87 15.77 -19.22
CA GLU A 102 17.09 16.52 -19.56
C GLU A 102 16.87 17.47 -20.75
N MET A 103 16.08 17.08 -21.75
CA MET A 103 15.73 17.96 -22.86
C MET A 103 14.81 19.11 -22.44
N LEU A 104 13.84 18.84 -21.56
CA LEU A 104 12.85 19.82 -21.12
C LEU A 104 13.43 20.87 -20.16
N ILE A 105 14.39 20.49 -19.31
CA ILE A 105 14.95 21.40 -18.29
C ILE A 105 15.65 22.61 -18.90
N ASN A 106 16.10 22.50 -20.16
CA ASN A 106 16.73 23.59 -20.91
C ASN A 106 15.72 24.66 -21.35
N ASN A 107 14.44 24.31 -21.49
CA ASN A 107 13.42 25.18 -22.08
C ASN A 107 12.31 25.58 -21.10
N MET A 108 12.15 24.88 -19.97
CA MET A 108 11.09 25.15 -19.00
C MET A 108 11.53 24.92 -17.56
N LYS A 109 10.73 25.41 -16.62
CA LYS A 109 11.03 25.24 -15.19
C LYS A 109 10.92 23.77 -14.80
N LYS A 110 11.78 23.35 -13.86
CA LYS A 110 11.78 21.99 -13.29
C LYS A 110 10.39 21.46 -12.92
N THR A 111 9.58 22.28 -12.26
CA THR A 111 8.24 21.87 -11.81
C THR A 111 7.28 21.61 -12.97
N GLU A 112 7.37 22.41 -14.04
CA GLU A 112 6.54 22.26 -15.25
C GLU A 112 6.93 21.00 -16.01
N ALA A 113 8.22 20.76 -16.22
CA ALA A 113 8.73 19.55 -16.86
C ALA A 113 8.28 18.28 -16.12
N GLN A 114 8.36 18.27 -14.79
CA GLN A 114 7.91 17.14 -13.98
C GLN A 114 6.41 16.91 -14.05
N ASN A 115 5.61 17.98 -14.10
CA ASN A 115 4.15 17.87 -14.24
C ASN A 115 3.78 17.36 -15.64
N TYR A 116 4.44 17.85 -16.69
CA TYR A 116 4.25 17.38 -18.06
C TYR A 116 4.50 15.87 -18.17
N LEU A 117 5.65 15.40 -17.67
CA LEU A 117 6.00 13.97 -17.67
C LEU A 117 5.03 13.16 -16.79
N ALA A 118 4.58 13.70 -15.66
CA ALA A 118 3.62 13.02 -14.80
C ALA A 118 2.30 12.74 -15.52
N VAL A 119 1.77 13.74 -16.25
CA VAL A 119 0.56 13.58 -17.08
C VAL A 119 0.83 12.60 -18.23
N LYS A 120 1.93 12.77 -18.97
CA LYS A 120 2.30 11.93 -20.12
C LYS A 120 2.39 10.44 -19.76
N TYR A 121 3.00 10.12 -18.62
CA TYR A 121 3.23 8.74 -18.18
C TYR A 121 2.17 8.21 -17.19
N GLY A 122 1.12 8.98 -16.89
CA GLY A 122 0.03 8.54 -16.01
C GLY A 122 0.44 8.29 -14.55
N VAL A 123 1.47 9.01 -14.08
CA VAL A 123 2.01 8.90 -12.71
C VAL A 123 1.93 10.23 -11.96
N LYS A 124 2.23 10.23 -10.67
CA LYS A 124 2.22 11.47 -9.87
C LYS A 124 3.55 12.21 -10.04
N ARG A 125 3.53 13.55 -9.97
CA ARG A 125 4.75 14.39 -10.02
C ARG A 125 5.87 13.94 -9.07
N PRO A 126 5.61 13.57 -7.80
CA PRO A 126 6.66 13.08 -6.91
C PRO A 126 7.36 11.82 -7.44
N THR A 127 6.64 10.93 -8.12
CA THR A 127 7.22 9.74 -8.76
C THR A 127 8.23 10.11 -9.84
N ILE A 128 7.90 11.09 -10.70
CA ILE A 128 8.85 11.62 -11.69
C ILE A 128 10.08 12.23 -10.98
N SER A 129 9.85 13.00 -9.91
CA SER A 129 10.96 13.56 -9.14
C SER A 129 11.89 12.50 -8.55
N ASP A 130 11.35 11.40 -8.02
CA ASP A 130 12.13 10.31 -7.44
C ASP A 130 12.89 9.50 -8.50
N ILE A 131 12.34 9.40 -9.72
CA ILE A 131 13.01 8.76 -10.87
C ILE A 131 14.19 9.59 -11.35
N VAL A 132 13.97 10.90 -11.57
CA VAL A 132 14.98 11.83 -12.08
C VAL A 132 16.11 12.04 -11.07
N LEU A 133 15.81 12.04 -9.76
CA LEU A 133 16.82 12.14 -8.71
C LEU A 133 17.47 10.78 -8.36
N TYR A 134 17.23 9.73 -9.14
CA TYR A 134 17.77 8.38 -8.91
C TYR A 134 17.48 7.86 -7.48
N LYS A 135 16.36 8.26 -6.87
CA LYS A 135 15.93 7.73 -5.57
C LYS A 135 15.25 6.37 -5.74
N THR A 136 14.51 6.21 -6.82
CA THR A 136 13.91 4.96 -7.26
C THR A 136 14.57 4.49 -8.55
N TRP A 137 14.40 3.21 -8.90
CA TRP A 137 14.95 2.64 -10.14
C TRP A 137 16.47 2.82 -10.31
N LYS A 138 17.23 2.75 -9.22
CA LYS A 138 18.71 2.95 -9.19
C LYS A 138 19.54 1.99 -10.04
N HIS A 139 18.93 0.90 -10.49
CA HIS A 139 19.59 -0.16 -11.25
C HIS A 139 19.49 0.05 -12.77
N LEU A 140 18.67 1.01 -13.18
CA LEU A 140 18.63 1.54 -14.54
C LEU A 140 19.42 2.84 -14.56
#